data_AF-X1F7L0-F1
#
_entry.id   AF-X1F7L0-F1
#
_cell.length_a   1.000
_cell.length_b   1.000
_cell.length_c   1.000
_cell.angle_alpha   90.00
_cell.angle_beta   90.00
_cell.angle_gamma   90.00
#
_symmetry.space_group_name_H-M   'P 1'
#
loop_
_entity.id
_entity.type
_entity.pdbx_description
1 polymer ?
#
loop_
_entity_poly.entity_id
_entity_poly.type
_entity_poly.pdbx_seq_one_letter_code
_entity_poly.pdbx_strand_id
1 'polypeptide(L)' 'MIKDLIIVGLSCALLWHFANIWRYGQYLAGEPNILIRSLETAGLLIILVFGTAKFVTDLKR' A
#
# COMPACT_ATOMS: atom_id res chain seq x y z
N MET A 1 -15.19 -12.09 2.62
CA MET A 1 -15.74 -11.43 1.39
C MET A 1 -15.76 -9.89 1.41
N ILE A 2 -16.78 -9.16 1.90
CA ILE A 2 -16.82 -7.67 1.75
C ILE A 2 -15.69 -6.98 2.53
N LYS A 3 -15.40 -7.43 3.75
CA LYS A 3 -14.33 -6.86 4.57
C LYS A 3 -12.95 -7.01 3.91
N ASP A 4 -12.68 -8.17 3.34
CA ASP A 4 -11.43 -8.47 2.65
C ASP A 4 -11.28 -7.65 1.36
N LEU A 5 -12.38 -7.47 0.61
CA LEU A 5 -12.41 -6.59 -0.56
C LEU A 5 -12.12 -5.13 -0.20
N ILE A 6 -12.68 -4.64 0.91
CA ILE A 6 -12.41 -3.29 1.44
C ILE A 6 -10.94 -3.14 1.83
N ILE A 7 -10.36 -4.16 2.48
CA ILE A 7 -8.94 -4.16 2.86
C ILE A 7 -8.05 -4.08 1.61
N VAL A 8 -8.29 -4.93 0.61
CA VAL A 8 -7.52 -4.91 -0.65
C VAL A 8 -7.68 -3.57 -1.38
N GLY A 9 -8.90 -3.04 -1.45
CA GLY A 9 -9.19 -1.75 -2.08
C GLY A 9 -8.49 -0.57 -1.38
N LEU A 10 -8.55 -0.51 -0.05
CA LEU A 10 -7.86 0.51 0.75
C LEU A 10 -6.34 0.39 0.61
N SER A 11 -5.78 -0.83 0.64
CA SER A 11 -4.36 -1.05 0.44
C SER A 11 -3.88 -0.59 -0.95
N CYS A 12 -4.65 -0.84 -2.01
CA CYS A 12 -4.36 -0.31 -3.35
C CYS A 12 -4.42 1.22 -3.41
N ALA A 13 -5.45 1.84 -2.81
CA ALA A 13 -5.58 3.30 -2.78
C ALA A 13 -4.43 3.97 -2.02
N LEU A 14 -4.01 3.40 -0.88
CA LEU A 14 -2.86 3.86 -0.10
C LEU A 14 -1.55 3.70 -0.87
N LEU A 15 -1.32 2.57 -1.53
CA LEU A 15 -0.12 2.36 -2.35
C LEU A 15 -0.06 3.29 -3.55
N TRP A 16 -1.20 3.57 -4.19
CA TRP A 16 -1.29 4.58 -5.25
C TRP A 16 -0.92 5.97 -4.72
N HIS A 17 -1.43 6.32 -3.53
CA HIS A 17 -1.09 7.60 -2.90
C HIS A 17 0.41 7.68 -2.54
N PHE A 18 0.99 6.61 -2.00
CA PHE A 18 2.41 6.53 -1.71
C PHE A 18 3.28 6.53 -2.98
N ALA A 19 2.82 5.94 -4.08
CA ALA A 19 3.49 5.99 -5.37
C ALA A 19 3.40 7.38 -6.03
N ASN A 20 2.36 8.16 -5.74
CA ASN A 20 2.27 9.56 -6.16
C ASN A 20 3.18 10.45 -5.33
N ILE A 21 3.22 10.28 -4.01
CA ILE A 21 4.28 10.88 -3.19
C ILE A 21 5.63 10.39 -3.73
N TRP A 22 5.72 9.12 -4.16
CA TRP A 22 6.78 8.45 -4.94
C TRP A 22 7.58 9.40 -5.82
N ARG A 23 6.77 9.85 -6.77
CA ARG A 23 7.09 10.47 -8.04
C ARG A 23 6.99 11.98 -8.00
N TYR A 24 6.08 12.53 -7.17
CA TYR A 24 5.79 13.96 -7.09
C TYR A 24 6.14 14.58 -5.73
N GLY A 25 6.34 13.78 -4.69
CA GLY A 25 6.70 14.24 -3.34
C GLY A 25 8.08 14.90 -3.28
N GLN A 26 9.00 14.53 -4.18
CA GLN A 26 10.29 15.24 -4.31
C GLN A 26 10.13 16.73 -4.70
N TYR A 27 9.00 17.11 -5.30
CA TYR A 27 8.76 18.49 -5.77
C TYR A 27 7.93 19.34 -4.79
N LEU A 28 7.22 18.71 -3.84
CA LEU A 28 6.17 19.38 -3.04
C LEU A 28 6.35 19.28 -1.52
N ALA A 29 7.09 18.29 -1.02
CA ALA A 29 7.33 18.13 0.41
C ALA A 29 8.81 17.80 0.62
N GLY A 30 9.55 18.76 1.20
CA GLY A 30 10.93 18.56 1.62
C GLY A 30 11.01 17.64 2.84
N GLU A 31 10.57 16.39 2.71
CA GLU A 31 10.82 15.32 3.68
C GLU A 31 12.11 14.60 3.26
N PRO A 32 13.25 14.90 3.92
CA PRO A 32 14.57 14.47 3.47
C PRO A 32 14.86 12.99 3.75
N ASN A 33 14.01 12.30 4.53
CA ASN A 33 14.28 10.93 4.97
C ASN A 33 13.64 9.90 4.04
N ILE A 34 14.31 9.67 2.90
CA ILE A 34 14.11 8.52 1.99
C ILE A 34 13.91 7.21 2.77
N LEU A 35 14.59 7.05 3.91
CA LEU A 35 14.49 5.91 4.81
C LEU A 35 13.08 5.68 5.36
N ILE A 36 12.43 6.72 5.91
CA ILE A 36 11.09 6.61 6.51
C ILE A 36 10.09 6.26 5.42
N ARG A 37 10.16 6.95 4.29
CA ARG A 37 9.24 6.72 3.17
C ARG A 37 9.41 5.34 2.54
N SER A 38 10.64 4.81 2.52
CA SER A 38 10.92 3.44 2.08
C SER A 38 10.34 2.41 3.05
N LEU A 39 10.47 2.64 4.36
CA LEU A 39 9.90 1.80 5.42
C LEU A 39 8.37 1.76 5.36
N GLU A 40 7.72 2.91 5.16
CA GLU A 40 6.27 3.01 5.01
C GLU A 40 5.78 2.30 3.74
N THR A 41 6.48 2.50 2.62
CA THR A 41 6.16 1.83 1.36
C THR A 41 6.31 0.31 1.48
N ALA A 42 7.36 -0.16 2.15
CA ALA A 42 7.58 -1.58 2.42
C ALA A 42 6.49 -2.18 3.33
N GLY A 43 6.12 -1.47 4.41
CA GLY A 43 5.02 -1.89 5.29
C GLY A 43 3.69 -2.00 4.56
N LEU A 44 3.37 -1.03 3.70
CA LEU A 44 2.15 -1.06 2.88
C LEU A 44 2.16 -2.19 1.85
N LEU A 45 3.30 -2.49 1.24
CA LEU A 45 3.45 -3.63 0.34
C LEU A 45 3.19 -4.96 1.05
N ILE A 46 3.73 -5.14 2.26
CA ILE A 46 3.52 -6.35 3.07
C ILE A 46 2.02 -6.53 3.38
N ILE A 47 1.34 -5.46 3.82
CA ILE A 47 -0.10 -5.49 4.11
C ILE A 47 -0.91 -5.82 2.85
N LEU A 48 -0.55 -5.22 1.70
CA LEU A 48 -1.23 -5.50 0.43
C LEU A 48 -1.05 -6.96 0.01
N VAL A 49 0.18 -7.50 0.05
CA VAL A 49 0.47 -8.89 -0.33
C VAL A 49 -0.28 -9.85 0.60
N PHE A 50 -0.24 -9.60 1.91
CA PHE A 50 -0.96 -10.41 2.89
C PHE A 50 -2.48 -10.37 2.68
N GLY A 51 -3.05 -9.17 2.51
CA GLY A 51 -4.48 -8.98 2.25
C GLY A 51 -4.93 -9.65 0.96
N THR A 52 -4.14 -9.52 -0.11
CA THR A 52 -4.43 -10.14 -1.42
C THR A 52 -4.33 -11.66 -1.35
N ALA A 53 -3.28 -12.22 -0.73
CA ALA A 53 -3.11 -13.66 -0.58
C ALA A 53 -4.25 -14.28 0.23
N LYS A 54 -4.68 -13.62 1.31
CA LYS A 54 -5.82 -14.05 2.11
C LYS A 54 -7.13 -13.99 1.32
N PHE A 55 -7.37 -12.90 0.59
CA PHE A 55 -8.57 -12.75 -0.25
C PHE A 55 -8.64 -13.82 -1.35
N VAL A 56 -7.54 -14.09 -2.04
CA VAL A 56 -7.47 -15.13 -3.08
C VAL A 56 -7.69 -16.52 -2.49
N THR A 57 -7.19 -16.78 -1.27
CA THR A 57 -7.41 -18.05 -0.58
C THR A 57 -8.88 -18.21 -0.14
N ASP A 58 -9.51 -17.13 0.34
CA ASP A 58 -10.94 -17.10 0.69
C ASP A 58 -11.83 -17.32 -0.54
N LEU A 59 -11.45 -16.79 -1.71
CA LEU A 59 -12.16 -16.95 -2.98
C LEU A 59 -12.05 -18.35 -3.59
N LYS A 60 -10.97 -19.07 -3.30
CA LYS A 60 -10.74 -20.44 -3.79
C LYS A 60 -11.42 -21.51 -2.94
N ARG A 61 -11.95 -21.16 -1.77
CA ARG A 61 -12.64 -22.06 -0.86
C ARG A 61 -14.15 -21.92 -1.00
#